data_AF-A0A7W7SJI7-F1
#
_entry.id   AF-A0A7W7SJI7-F1
#
_cell.length_a   1.000
_cell.length_b   1.000
_cell.length_c   1.000
_cell.angle_alpha   90.00
_cell.angle_beta   90.00
_cell.angle_gamma   90.00
#
_symmetry.space_group_name_H-M   'P 1'
#
loop_
_entity.id
_entity.type
_entity.pdbx_description
1 polymer ?
#
loop_
_entity_poly.entity_id
_entity_poly.type
_entity_poly.pdbx_seq_one_letter_code
_entity_poly.pdbx_strand_id
1 'polypeptide(L)'
;MRVMKVPDAAAGQPQVRLMDTAGEPVVEVDDFLRLLAVRAYSRDTVRAYAYDLLKLYLFCEERGITAAEFTPARAMEFLEWLRLVSSSRRAQRLELGVARSGGRLLSPKTSTGYSPRCRRSTSS
;
A
#
# COMPACT_ATOMS: atom_id res chain seq x y z
N MET A 1 -10.91 -10.05 5.77
CA MET A 1 -9.93 -10.27 4.69
C MET A 1 -8.55 -9.71 5.05
N ARG A 2 -7.45 -10.28 4.54
CA ARG A 2 -6.07 -9.83 4.82
C ARG A 2 -5.07 -10.19 3.71
N VAL A 3 -4.02 -9.40 3.55
CA VAL A 3 -2.88 -9.75 2.69
C VAL A 3 -1.84 -10.54 3.49
N MET A 4 -1.43 -11.70 2.98
CA MET A 4 -0.38 -12.54 3.54
C MET A 4 0.85 -12.56 2.62
N LYS A 5 2.04 -12.65 3.22
CA LYS A 5 3.28 -12.89 2.46
C LYS A 5 3.36 -14.39 2.11
N VAL A 6 3.83 -14.68 0.91
CA VAL A 6 4.20 -16.03 0.49
C VAL A 6 5.73 -16.15 0.63
N PRO A 7 6.24 -16.97 1.56
CA PRO A 7 7.68 -17.21 1.65
C PRO A 7 8.18 -17.89 0.38
N ASP A 8 9.42 -17.58 -0.01
CA ASP A 8 10.13 -18.23 -1.12
C ASP A 8 9.36 -18.31 -2.45
N ALA A 9 8.56 -17.27 -2.75
CA ALA A 9 7.88 -17.16 -4.03
C ALA A 9 8.90 -17.23 -5.19
N ALA A 10 8.70 -18.20 -6.07
CA ALA A 10 9.55 -18.40 -7.25
C ALA A 10 9.49 -17.20 -8.21
N ALA A 11 10.45 -17.10 -9.12
CA ALA A 11 10.40 -16.12 -10.20
C ALA A 11 9.09 -16.27 -11.00
N GLY A 12 8.39 -15.15 -11.23
CA GLY A 12 7.08 -15.15 -11.88
C GLY A 12 5.89 -15.49 -10.97
N GLN A 13 6.11 -15.69 -9.66
CA GLN A 13 5.04 -15.85 -8.67
C GLN A 13 4.90 -14.60 -7.78
N PRO A 14 3.68 -14.22 -7.38
CA PRO A 14 3.49 -13.12 -6.46
C PRO A 14 3.96 -13.51 -5.05
N GLN A 15 4.71 -12.62 -4.40
CA GLN A 15 5.20 -12.78 -3.02
C GLN A 15 4.14 -12.47 -1.95
N VAL A 16 2.90 -12.22 -2.37
CA VAL A 16 1.76 -11.89 -1.51
C VAL A 16 0.49 -12.51 -2.08
N ARG A 17 -0.48 -12.81 -1.21
CA ARG A 17 -1.83 -13.27 -1.55
C ARG A 17 -2.87 -12.55 -0.72
N LEU A 18 -4.06 -12.38 -1.27
CA LEU A 18 -5.22 -11.88 -0.53
C LEU A 18 -6.03 -13.07 -0.03
N MET A 19 -6.22 -13.15 1.29
CA MET A 19 -7.08 -14.14 1.93
C MET A 19 -8.40 -13.51 2.32
N ASP A 20 -9.50 -14.23 2.10
CA ASP A 20 -10.83 -13.84 2.49
C ASP A 20 -11.05 -13.95 4.02
N THR A 21 -12.31 -13.96 4.48
CA THR A 21 -12.66 -14.13 5.90
C THR A 21 -12.65 -15.59 6.37
N ALA A 22 -12.82 -16.55 5.46
CA ALA A 22 -12.69 -17.99 5.73
C ALA A 22 -11.20 -18.43 5.79
N GLY A 23 -10.29 -17.58 5.31
CA GLY A 23 -8.86 -17.88 5.24
C GLY A 23 -8.44 -18.47 3.90
N GLU A 24 -9.34 -18.49 2.92
CA GLU A 24 -9.09 -18.99 1.58
C GLU A 24 -8.56 -17.87 0.67
N PRO A 25 -7.69 -18.19 -0.31
CA PRO A 25 -7.24 -17.21 -1.29
C PRO A 25 -8.38 -16.70 -2.16
N VAL A 26 -8.43 -15.39 -2.39
CA VAL A 26 -9.32 -14.79 -3.38
C VAL A 26 -8.73 -15.03 -4.77
N VAL A 27 -9.28 -16.00 -5.50
CA VAL A 27 -8.71 -16.55 -6.74
C VAL A 27 -8.48 -15.47 -7.80
N GLU A 28 -9.43 -14.57 -8.01
CA GLU A 28 -9.35 -13.51 -9.01
C GLU A 28 -8.21 -12.53 -8.72
N VAL A 29 -7.92 -12.30 -7.43
CA VAL A 29 -6.80 -11.46 -7.00
C VAL A 29 -5.48 -12.19 -7.19
N ASP A 30 -5.41 -13.47 -6.84
CA ASP A 30 -4.21 -14.28 -7.05
C ASP A 30 -3.83 -14.37 -8.54
N ASP A 31 -4.81 -14.55 -9.43
CA ASP A 31 -4.60 -14.57 -10.88
C ASP A 31 -4.10 -13.22 -11.41
N PHE A 32 -4.70 -12.13 -10.97
CA PHE A 32 -4.24 -10.79 -11.33
C PHE A 32 -2.82 -10.51 -10.83
N LEU A 33 -2.49 -10.85 -9.59
CA LEU A 33 -1.14 -10.64 -9.04
C LEU A 33 -0.10 -11.53 -9.73
N ARG A 34 -0.46 -12.76 -10.12
CA ARG A 34 0.38 -13.63 -10.96
C ARG A 34 0.64 -13.00 -12.31
N LEU A 35 -0.36 -12.41 -12.95
CA LEU A 35 -0.19 -11.70 -14.22
C LEU A 35 0.84 -10.57 -14.13
N LEU A 36 0.81 -9.79 -13.05
CA LEU A 36 1.80 -8.74 -12.79
C LEU A 36 3.20 -9.31 -12.57
N ALA A 37 3.31 -10.41 -11.82
CA ALA A 37 4.59 -11.07 -11.56
C ALA A 37 5.21 -11.66 -12.84
N VAL A 38 4.41 -12.31 -13.70
CA VAL A 38 4.84 -12.83 -15.00
C VAL A 38 5.28 -11.71 -15.95
N ARG A 39 4.61 -10.55 -15.89
CA ARG A 39 5.01 -9.35 -16.65
C ARG A 39 6.23 -8.60 -16.07
N ALA A 40 6.91 -9.19 -15.09
CA ALA A 40 8.11 -8.62 -14.46
C ALA A 40 7.90 -7.23 -13.84
N TYR A 41 6.68 -6.91 -13.39
CA TYR A 41 6.48 -5.75 -12.52
C TYR A 41 7.27 -5.94 -11.21
N SER A 42 7.72 -4.83 -10.63
CA SER A 42 8.49 -4.88 -9.40
C SER A 42 7.70 -5.54 -8.26
N ARG A 43 8.42 -6.19 -7.35
CA ARG A 43 7.86 -6.81 -6.13
C ARG A 43 7.06 -5.82 -5.29
N ASP A 44 7.51 -4.56 -5.23
CA ASP A 44 6.81 -3.49 -4.51
C ASP A 44 5.52 -3.08 -5.20
N THR A 45 5.52 -3.04 -6.54
CA THR A 45 4.31 -2.79 -7.33
C THR A 45 3.27 -3.90 -7.07
N VAL A 46 3.66 -5.17 -7.20
CA VAL A 46 2.74 -6.30 -6.91
C VAL A 46 2.18 -6.21 -5.49
N ARG A 47 3.02 -5.87 -4.51
CA ARG A 47 2.59 -5.68 -3.12
C ARG A 47 1.61 -4.51 -2.96
N ALA A 48 1.86 -3.37 -3.61
CA ALA A 48 0.96 -2.23 -3.57
C ALA A 48 -0.42 -2.60 -4.12
N TYR A 49 -0.47 -3.25 -5.29
CA TYR A 49 -1.72 -3.72 -5.88
C TYR A 49 -2.47 -4.70 -4.97
N ALA A 50 -1.78 -5.61 -4.28
CA ALA A 50 -2.45 -6.50 -3.32
C ALA A 50 -3.16 -5.74 -2.19
N TYR A 51 -2.56 -4.65 -1.69
CA TYR A 51 -3.20 -3.81 -0.67
C TYR A 51 -4.29 -2.90 -1.23
N ASP A 52 -4.24 -2.53 -2.50
CA ASP A 52 -5.32 -1.77 -3.14
C ASP A 52 -6.53 -2.67 -3.38
N LEU A 53 -6.31 -3.91 -3.81
CA LEU A 53 -7.35 -4.92 -3.95
C LEU A 53 -7.94 -5.31 -2.59
N LEU A 54 -7.14 -5.44 -1.52
CA LEU A 54 -7.67 -5.62 -0.17
C LEU A 54 -8.69 -4.53 0.19
N LYS A 55 -8.38 -3.26 -0.10
CA LYS A 55 -9.29 -2.14 0.19
C LYS A 55 -10.57 -2.23 -0.64
N LEU A 56 -10.45 -2.55 -1.93
CA LEU A 56 -11.61 -2.73 -2.81
C LEU A 56 -12.53 -3.83 -2.30
N TYR A 57 -11.99 -5.00 -1.95
CA TYR A 57 -12.80 -6.11 -1.47
C TYR A 57 -13.44 -5.85 -0.11
N LEU A 58 -12.75 -5.16 0.81
CA LEU A 58 -13.35 -4.70 2.07
C LEU A 58 -14.51 -3.72 1.83
N PHE A 59 -14.37 -2.81 0.85
CA PHE A 59 -15.46 -1.92 0.47
C PHE A 59 -16.65 -2.70 -0.10
N CYS A 60 -16.40 -3.68 -0.97
CA CYS A 60 -17.45 -4.53 -1.52
C CYS A 60 -18.19 -5.31 -0.42
N GLU A 61 -17.45 -5.90 0.53
CA GLU A 61 -17.98 -6.58 1.71
C GLU A 61 -18.86 -5.64 2.55
N GLU A 62 -18.38 -4.42 2.84
CA GLU A 62 -19.14 -3.42 3.61
C GLU A 62 -20.45 -2.98 2.90
N ARG A 63 -20.46 -2.98 1.57
CA ARG A 63 -21.63 -2.62 0.77
C ARG A 63 -22.52 -3.82 0.43
N GLY A 64 -22.14 -5.03 0.83
CA GLY A 64 -22.87 -6.26 0.52
C GLY A 64 -22.92 -6.57 -0.98
N ILE A 65 -21.89 -6.16 -1.73
CA ILE A 65 -21.76 -6.40 -3.17
C ILE A 65 -20.55 -7.28 -3.46
N THR A 66 -20.58 -7.95 -4.60
CA THR A 66 -19.44 -8.67 -5.15
C THR A 66 -18.54 -7.76 -5.98
N ALA A 67 -17.30 -8.19 -6.24
CA ALA A 67 -16.41 -7.48 -7.16
C ALA A 67 -16.98 -7.38 -8.60
N ALA A 68 -17.79 -8.35 -9.02
CA ALA A 68 -18.46 -8.34 -10.34
C ALA A 68 -19.54 -7.25 -10.45
N GLU A 69 -20.14 -6.85 -9.33
CA GLU A 69 -21.15 -5.79 -9.26
C GLU A 69 -20.52 -4.39 -9.11
N PHE A 70 -19.18 -4.30 -9.11
CA PHE A 70 -18.47 -3.04 -9.01
C PHE A 70 -18.54 -2.26 -10.33
N THR A 71 -19.29 -1.16 -10.33
CA THR A 71 -19.51 -0.30 -11.50
C THR A 71 -18.77 1.04 -11.38
N PRO A 72 -18.65 1.83 -12.47
CA PRO A 72 -18.10 3.18 -12.38
C PRO A 72 -18.81 4.09 -11.36
N ALA A 73 -20.13 3.93 -11.17
CA ALA A 73 -20.85 4.67 -10.13
C ALA A 73 -20.37 4.28 -8.73
N ARG A 74 -20.19 2.98 -8.48
CA ARG A 74 -19.62 2.46 -7.21
C ARG A 74 -18.15 2.84 -7.02
N ALA A 75 -17.41 3.09 -8.10
CA ALA A 75 -16.04 3.57 -8.00
C ALA A 75 -15.95 4.96 -7.35
N MET A 76 -16.92 5.85 -7.61
CA MET A 76 -16.97 7.15 -6.93
C MET A 76 -17.22 6.98 -5.42
N GLU A 77 -18.17 6.13 -5.04
CA GLU A 77 -18.42 5.78 -3.63
C GLU A 77 -17.20 5.14 -2.97
N PHE A 78 -16.47 4.30 -3.69
CA PHE A 78 -15.22 3.69 -3.20
C PHE A 78 -14.13 4.73 -2.95
N LEU A 79 -13.96 5.71 -3.85
CA LEU A 79 -13.00 6.80 -3.64
C LEU A 79 -13.35 7.66 -2.43
N GLU A 80 -14.63 7.93 -2.19
CA GLU A 80 -15.11 8.61 -0.98
C GLU A 80 -14.82 7.78 0.27
N TRP A 81 -15.14 6.49 0.23
CA TRP A 81 -14.85 5.55 1.31
C TRP A 81 -13.34 5.49 1.61
N LEU A 82 -12.48 5.45 0.58
CA LEU A 82 -11.03 5.48 0.74
C LEU A 82 -10.54 6.73 1.48
N ARG A 83 -11.14 7.90 1.23
CA ARG A 83 -10.81 9.14 1.96
C ARG A 83 -11.16 9.02 3.44
N LEU A 84 -12.30 8.42 3.78
CA LEU A 84 -12.73 8.23 5.17
C LEU A 84 -11.79 7.28 5.93
N VAL A 85 -11.50 6.11 5.37
CA VAL A 85 -10.66 5.10 6.05
C VAL A 85 -9.17 5.47 6.08
N SER A 86 -8.69 6.25 5.10
CA SER A 86 -7.31 6.77 5.13
C SER A 86 -7.15 7.93 6.11
N SER A 87 -8.16 8.79 6.22
CA SER A 87 -8.19 9.89 7.19
C SER A 87 -8.28 9.39 8.62
N SER A 88 -9.10 8.36 8.89
CA SER A 88 -9.19 7.76 10.23
C SER A 88 -7.87 7.15 10.69
N ARG A 89 -7.16 6.41 9.80
CA ARG A 89 -5.82 5.88 10.13
C ARG A 89 -4.80 7.00 10.37
N ARG A 90 -4.90 8.12 9.65
CA ARG A 90 -4.02 9.28 9.87
C ARG A 90 -4.30 9.94 11.23
N ALA A 91 -5.57 10.10 11.60
CA ALA A 91 -5.99 10.62 12.89
C ALA A 91 -5.52 9.71 14.04
N GLN A 92 -5.77 8.40 13.95
CA GLN A 92 -5.28 7.41 14.93
C GLN A 92 -3.76 7.45 15.09
N ARG A 93 -3.00 7.63 14.00
CA ARG A 93 -1.54 7.77 14.07
C ARG A 93 -1.09 9.04 14.81
N LEU A 94 -1.86 10.13 14.70
CA LEU A 94 -1.59 11.36 15.46
C LEU A 94 -1.92 11.16 16.95
N GLU A 95 -3.04 10.49 17.27
CA GLU A 95 -3.42 10.15 18.65
C GLU A 95 -2.40 9.20 19.31
N LEU A 96 -1.94 8.17 18.59
CA LEU A 96 -0.83 7.30 19.05
C LEU A 96 0.50 8.06 19.19
N GLY A 97 0.69 9.17 18.48
CA GLY A 97 1.85 10.06 18.64
C GLY A 97 1.76 11.00 19.85
N VAL A 98 0.54 11.34 20.29
CA VAL A 98 0.27 12.21 21.44
C VAL A 98 0.36 11.45 22.77
N ALA A 99 0.24 10.13 22.77
CA ALA A 99 0.40 9.27 23.96
C ALA A 99 1.87 8.95 24.34
N ARG A 100 2.81 9.88 24.10
CA ARG A 100 4.17 9.84 24.68
C ARG A 100 4.50 11.17 25.34
N SER A 101 3.70 11.56 26.33
CA SER A 101 4.15 12.55 27.33
C SER A 101 5.15 11.87 28.26
N GLY A 102 6.44 12.10 28.01
CA GLY A 102 7.52 11.50 28.78
C GLY A 102 8.92 11.85 28.28
N GLY A 103 9.18 13.15 28.07
CA GLY A 103 10.52 13.76 28.15
C GLY A 103 11.61 13.34 27.16
N ARG A 104 11.73 14.07 26.04
CA ARG A 104 12.93 14.85 25.64
C ARG A 104 12.65 15.56 24.31
N LEU A 105 12.83 16.87 24.28
CA LEU A 105 12.82 17.68 23.05
C LEU A 105 13.96 17.20 22.14
N LEU A 106 13.62 16.61 20.99
CA LEU A 106 14.55 16.43 19.89
C LEU A 106 14.30 17.54 18.87
N SER A 107 15.26 18.45 18.75
CA SER A 107 15.26 19.55 17.78
C SER A 107 15.13 19.03 16.34
N PRO A 108 14.33 19.66 15.47
CA PRO A 108 14.31 19.33 14.05
C PRO A 108 15.64 19.73 13.42
N LYS A 109 16.42 18.74 12.96
CA LYS A 109 17.55 18.98 12.07
C LYS A 109 17.02 19.02 10.64
N THR A 110 16.96 20.20 10.05
CA THR A 110 16.81 20.39 8.61
C THR A 110 18.10 19.94 7.93
N SER A 111 18.12 18.76 7.32
CA SER A 111 19.18 18.41 6.39
C SER A 111 18.89 19.02 5.02
N THR A 112 19.19 20.30 4.88
CA THR A 112 19.45 20.95 3.59
C THR A 112 20.85 20.56 3.17
N GLY A 113 20.96 19.62 2.21
CA GLY A 113 22.23 19.21 1.61
C GLY A 113 22.28 19.58 0.13
N TYR A 114 22.44 20.86 -0.18
CA TYR A 114 22.89 21.33 -1.49
C TYR A 114 24.42 21.38 -1.47
N SER A 115 25.08 20.57 -2.30
CA SER A 115 26.55 20.55 -2.43
C SER A 115 26.93 21.30 -3.71
N PRO A 116 27.64 22.44 -3.64
CA PRO A 116 28.18 23.07 -4.83
C PRO A 116 29.46 22.35 -5.30
N ARG A 117 29.56 22.24 -6.62
CA ARG A 117 30.57 21.51 -7.39
C ARG A 117 31.92 22.23 -7.30
N CYS A 118 32.98 21.56 -6.82
CA CYS A 118 34.33 22.11 -6.83
C CYS A 118 34.89 22.21 -8.27
N ARG A 119 35.34 23.43 -8.57
CA ARG A 119 35.99 23.91 -9.80
C ARG A 119 37.39 23.31 -9.92
N ARG A 120 37.73 22.71 -11.06
CA ARG A 120 39.10 22.32 -11.43
C ARG A 120 39.66 23.38 -12.38
N SER A 121 40.63 24.15 -11.91
CA SER A 121 41.44 25.05 -12.72
C SER A 121 42.69 24.31 -13.18
N THR A 122 42.81 24.11 -14.49
CA THR A 122 44.04 23.70 -15.16
C THR A 122 44.90 24.93 -15.40
N SER A 123 46.10 24.91 -14.87
CA SER A 123 47.18 25.86 -15.13
C SER A 123 48.01 25.40 -16.34
N SER A 124 48.26 26.31 -17.27
CA SER A 124 49.49 26.39 -18.08
C SER A 124 49.69 27.85 -18.45
#